data_AF-A0A6G4QTR0-F1
#
_entry.id   AF-A0A6G4QTR0-F1
#
_cell.length_a   1.000
_cell.length_b   1.000
_cell.length_c   1.000
_cell.angle_alpha   90.00
_cell.angle_beta   90.00
_cell.angle_gamma   90.00
#
_symmetry.space_group_name_H-M   'P 1'
#
loop_
_entity.id
_entity.type
_entity.pdbx_description
1 polymer ?
#
loop_
_entity_poly.entity_id
_entity_poly.type
_entity_poly.pdbx_seq_one_letter_code
_entity_poly.pdbx_strand_id
1 'polypeptide(L)'
;MPAGATIDATAPADERQAAIDLALAGPDASAALTRLLAEDGPLYRDLGASEAERLRGRVLAGFAVAGLPPAALPQVLAELETGLNPQVVAGAALALAGTTSPPIEALDLLAAAALRIRPVDDLTALGAGPPASAAAQVVRAMAGYGPPAASRLRVLRAEGGWSAAVTTALSEAIATAEAAAPKGCCGGRSGAVPAAPAVTPGAVDDVQIQDQTGAVMRFGDLFAGRPAAIAFFYTRCMNPQKCSLTISRLATVKARLRAAGLDEQASVAAFTYDPAYDTPRHLETYGRDRDFPFDARCRLLRTTGPLEPLQAHFELGVGFGPATVNQHRIDLAVIDAAGRIALSHAHRLWDDGEVFETLAGLIRA
;
A
#
# COMPACT_ATOMS: atom_id res chain seq x y z
N MET A 1 -26.90 -5.69 -5.18
CA MET A 1 -26.73 -6.17 -3.79
C MET A 1 -28.05 -6.12 -3.02
N PRO A 2 -28.56 -7.21 -2.42
CA PRO A 2 -29.26 -7.04 -1.15
C PRO A 2 -28.24 -6.50 -0.14
N ALA A 3 -28.69 -5.68 0.82
CA ALA A 3 -27.83 -5.11 1.85
C ALA A 3 -26.97 -6.20 2.52
N GLY A 4 -25.66 -5.91 2.63
CA GLY A 4 -24.70 -6.56 3.52
C GLY A 4 -24.84 -8.06 3.73
N ALA A 5 -24.06 -8.85 3.00
CA ALA A 5 -23.44 -9.99 3.67
C ALA A 5 -22.54 -9.40 4.76
N THR A 6 -23.10 -9.19 5.96
CA THR A 6 -22.34 -8.80 7.13
C THR A 6 -21.42 -9.96 7.44
N ILE A 7 -20.17 -9.85 7.03
CA ILE A 7 -19.12 -10.73 7.54
C ILE A 7 -19.07 -10.43 9.03
N ASP A 8 -19.51 -11.39 9.84
CA ASP A 8 -19.31 -11.32 11.28
C ASP A 8 -17.80 -11.30 11.51
N ALA A 9 -17.30 -10.23 12.15
CA ALA A 9 -15.89 -10.08 12.45
C ALA A 9 -15.38 -11.13 13.45
N THR A 10 -16.27 -11.88 14.10
CA THR A 10 -15.94 -13.02 14.97
C THR A 10 -16.00 -14.37 14.23
N ALA A 11 -16.43 -14.37 12.96
CA ALA A 11 -16.55 -15.58 12.17
C ALA A 11 -15.17 -16.27 12.01
N PRO A 12 -15.12 -17.62 12.10
CA PRO A 12 -13.89 -18.36 11.82
C PRO A 12 -13.45 -18.22 10.35
N ALA A 13 -12.19 -18.58 10.07
CA ALA A 13 -11.57 -18.30 8.78
C ALA A 13 -12.27 -18.98 7.58
N ASP A 14 -12.91 -20.14 7.79
CA ASP A 14 -13.68 -20.87 6.78
C ASP A 14 -14.99 -20.16 6.40
N GLU A 15 -15.68 -19.55 7.36
CA GLU A 15 -16.87 -18.72 7.10
C GLU A 15 -16.50 -17.43 6.35
N ARG A 16 -15.40 -16.79 6.73
CA ARG A 16 -14.85 -15.65 5.97
C ARG A 16 -14.46 -16.06 4.55
N GLN A 17 -13.96 -17.28 4.40
CA GLN A 17 -13.64 -17.83 3.10
C GLN A 17 -14.90 -18.05 2.25
N ALA A 18 -15.96 -18.61 2.84
CA ALA A 18 -17.26 -18.77 2.20
C ALA A 18 -17.87 -17.41 1.81
N ALA A 19 -17.61 -16.34 2.55
CA ALA A 19 -18.06 -15.00 2.19
C ALA A 19 -17.42 -14.47 0.89
N ILE A 20 -16.14 -14.76 0.66
CA ILE A 20 -15.46 -14.44 -0.61
C ILE A 20 -16.08 -15.25 -1.75
N ASP A 21 -16.34 -16.54 -1.53
CA ASP A 21 -16.91 -17.43 -2.55
C ASP A 21 -18.36 -17.03 -2.90
N LEU A 22 -19.14 -16.61 -1.91
CA LEU A 22 -20.48 -16.05 -2.11
C LEU A 22 -20.44 -14.72 -2.88
N ALA A 23 -19.47 -13.84 -2.56
CA ALA A 23 -19.27 -12.59 -3.28
C ALA A 23 -18.94 -12.83 -4.76
N LEU A 24 -18.10 -13.84 -5.05
CA LEU A 24 -17.74 -14.25 -6.41
C LEU A 24 -18.91 -14.81 -7.21
N ALA A 25 -19.83 -15.52 -6.56
CA ALA A 25 -21.02 -16.09 -7.21
C ALA A 25 -22.12 -15.04 -7.52
N GLY A 26 -22.01 -13.83 -6.97
CA GLY A 26 -23.01 -12.78 -7.11
C GLY A 26 -22.92 -12.00 -8.43
N PRO A 27 -24.01 -11.37 -8.89
CA PRO A 27 -24.03 -10.57 -10.12
C PRO A 27 -23.16 -9.29 -10.05
N ASP A 28 -22.83 -8.83 -8.84
CA ASP A 28 -22.00 -7.63 -8.59
C ASP A 28 -20.59 -7.98 -8.07
N ALA A 29 -20.04 -9.13 -8.49
CA ALA A 29 -18.82 -9.71 -7.93
C ALA A 29 -17.64 -8.72 -7.84
N SER A 30 -17.33 -7.98 -8.91
CA SER A 30 -16.25 -6.98 -8.89
C SER A 30 -16.43 -5.95 -7.78
N ALA A 31 -17.63 -5.38 -7.64
CA ALA A 31 -17.90 -4.36 -6.63
C ALA A 31 -17.87 -4.95 -5.21
N ALA A 32 -18.30 -6.21 -5.05
CA ALA A 32 -18.19 -6.94 -3.79
C ALA A 32 -16.74 -7.17 -3.38
N LEU A 33 -15.91 -7.68 -4.28
CA LEU A 33 -14.48 -7.86 -4.03
C LEU A 33 -13.76 -6.54 -3.74
N THR A 34 -14.11 -5.44 -4.42
CA THR A 34 -13.53 -4.11 -4.14
C THR A 34 -13.78 -3.69 -2.70
N ARG A 35 -14.97 -3.92 -2.15
CA ARG A 35 -15.24 -3.62 -0.72
C ARG A 35 -14.44 -4.51 0.22
N LEU A 36 -14.19 -5.76 -0.15
CA LEU A 36 -13.39 -6.71 0.64
C LEU A 36 -11.90 -6.37 0.67
N LEU A 37 -11.42 -5.41 -0.14
CA LEU A 37 -10.03 -4.95 -0.09
C LEU A 37 -9.75 -3.94 1.03
N ALA A 38 -10.78 -3.35 1.66
CA ALA A 38 -10.61 -2.36 2.72
C ALA A 38 -9.80 -2.94 3.89
N GLU A 39 -8.70 -2.28 4.26
CA GLU A 39 -7.73 -2.76 5.26
C GLU A 39 -8.36 -2.90 6.66
N ASP A 40 -9.27 -1.99 7.01
CA ASP A 40 -10.06 -1.96 8.25
C ASP A 40 -11.38 -2.76 8.16
N GLY A 41 -11.59 -3.44 7.02
CA GLY A 41 -12.81 -4.16 6.70
C GLY A 41 -13.05 -5.38 7.61
N PRO A 42 -14.33 -5.78 7.77
CA PRO A 42 -14.70 -6.90 8.65
C PRO A 42 -14.07 -8.24 8.24
N LEU A 43 -13.65 -8.38 6.98
CA LEU A 43 -12.95 -9.58 6.50
C LEU A 43 -11.62 -9.80 7.25
N TYR A 44 -10.92 -8.74 7.65
CA TYR A 44 -9.58 -8.83 8.26
C TYR A 44 -9.57 -8.58 9.76
N ARG A 45 -10.67 -8.07 10.33
CA ARG A 45 -10.74 -7.72 11.75
C ARG A 45 -10.39 -8.90 12.64
N ASP A 46 -9.53 -8.65 13.64
CA ASP A 46 -9.09 -9.60 14.67
C ASP A 46 -8.34 -10.83 14.13
N LEU A 47 -7.88 -10.82 12.88
CA LEU A 47 -7.02 -11.86 12.33
C LEU A 47 -5.55 -11.58 12.54
N GLY A 48 -4.74 -12.62 12.69
CA GLY A 48 -3.29 -12.49 12.55
C GLY A 48 -2.92 -12.03 11.13
N ALA A 49 -1.75 -11.40 10.97
CA ALA A 49 -1.27 -10.90 9.67
C ALA A 49 -1.30 -12.00 8.59
N SER A 50 -0.78 -13.19 8.89
CA SER A 50 -0.76 -14.31 7.94
C SER A 50 -2.15 -14.77 7.51
N GLU A 51 -3.15 -14.72 8.40
CA GLU A 51 -4.55 -15.06 8.08
C GLU A 51 -5.18 -14.00 7.19
N ALA A 52 -4.99 -12.72 7.53
CA ALA A 52 -5.48 -11.60 6.74
C ALA A 52 -4.87 -11.60 5.33
N GLU A 53 -3.57 -11.88 5.20
CA GLU A 53 -2.87 -12.00 3.91
C GLU A 53 -3.41 -13.15 3.06
N ARG A 54 -3.73 -14.31 3.66
CA ARG A 54 -4.33 -15.44 2.91
C ARG A 54 -5.68 -15.05 2.29
N LEU A 55 -6.56 -14.44 3.08
CA LEU A 55 -7.87 -13.98 2.59
C LEU A 55 -7.70 -12.89 1.52
N ARG A 56 -6.80 -11.93 1.75
CA ARG A 56 -6.53 -10.84 0.79
C ARG A 56 -6.03 -11.36 -0.56
N GLY A 57 -5.11 -12.33 -0.55
CA GLY A 57 -4.63 -12.97 -1.78
C GLY A 57 -5.75 -13.62 -2.58
N ARG A 58 -6.74 -14.24 -1.92
CA ARG A 58 -7.90 -14.80 -2.62
C ARG A 58 -8.88 -13.75 -3.13
N VAL A 59 -9.13 -12.68 -2.36
CA VAL A 59 -9.94 -11.53 -2.84
C VAL A 59 -9.32 -10.97 -4.13
N LEU A 60 -8.01 -10.75 -4.13
CA LEU A 60 -7.29 -10.24 -5.30
C LEU A 60 -7.38 -11.20 -6.49
N ALA A 61 -7.12 -12.49 -6.27
CA ALA A 61 -7.22 -13.50 -7.33
C ALA A 61 -8.63 -13.58 -7.94
N GLY A 62 -9.67 -13.34 -7.13
CA GLY A 62 -11.06 -13.32 -7.58
C GLY A 62 -11.35 -12.33 -8.71
N PHE A 63 -10.60 -11.23 -8.81
CA PHE A 63 -10.77 -10.26 -9.91
C PHE A 63 -10.39 -10.84 -11.27
N ALA A 64 -9.60 -11.90 -11.35
CA ALA A 64 -9.32 -12.58 -12.62
C ALA A 64 -10.60 -13.14 -13.27
N VAL A 65 -11.58 -13.52 -12.45
CA VAL A 65 -12.89 -14.04 -12.90
C VAL A 65 -13.94 -12.95 -12.92
N ALA A 66 -14.02 -12.15 -11.85
CA ALA A 66 -15.04 -11.11 -11.70
C ALA A 66 -14.81 -9.93 -12.67
N GLY A 67 -13.58 -9.71 -13.10
CA GLY A 67 -13.14 -8.48 -13.78
C GLY A 67 -12.65 -7.45 -12.78
N LEU A 68 -11.50 -6.83 -13.06
CA LEU A 68 -10.84 -5.83 -12.20
C LEU A 68 -11.36 -4.42 -12.52
N PRO A 69 -12.13 -3.78 -11.63
CA PRO A 69 -12.61 -2.42 -11.87
C PRO A 69 -11.48 -1.40 -11.62
N PRO A 70 -11.52 -0.22 -12.29
CA PRO A 70 -10.51 0.83 -12.09
C PRO A 70 -10.33 1.25 -10.62
N ALA A 71 -11.41 1.22 -9.83
CA ALA A 71 -11.39 1.59 -8.41
C ALA A 71 -10.59 0.63 -7.51
N ALA A 72 -10.29 -0.59 -7.96
CA ALA A 72 -9.49 -1.56 -7.23
C ALA A 72 -8.03 -1.66 -7.73
N LEU A 73 -7.72 -0.97 -8.84
CA LEU A 73 -6.39 -1.01 -9.45
C LEU A 73 -5.30 -0.46 -8.52
N PRO A 74 -5.47 0.66 -7.79
CA PRO A 74 -4.44 1.17 -6.88
C PRO A 74 -3.99 0.14 -5.83
N GLN A 75 -4.93 -0.63 -5.29
CA GLN A 75 -4.67 -1.68 -4.31
C GLN A 75 -3.89 -2.84 -4.93
N VAL A 76 -4.27 -3.27 -6.14
CA VAL A 76 -3.53 -4.32 -6.88
C VAL A 76 -2.09 -3.88 -7.13
N LEU A 77 -1.89 -2.64 -7.61
CA LEU A 77 -0.56 -2.11 -7.88
C LEU A 77 0.26 -1.96 -6.59
N ALA A 78 -0.35 -1.55 -5.48
CA ALA A 78 0.32 -1.43 -4.19
C ALA A 78 0.88 -2.77 -3.68
N GLU A 79 0.15 -3.87 -3.87
CA GLU A 79 0.63 -5.21 -3.50
C GLU A 79 1.80 -5.67 -4.37
N LEU A 80 1.77 -5.36 -5.67
CA LEU A 80 2.90 -5.64 -6.57
C LEU A 80 4.12 -4.75 -6.27
N GLU A 81 3.89 -3.52 -5.85
CA GLU A 81 4.94 -2.55 -5.53
C GLU A 81 5.66 -2.92 -4.22
N THR A 82 4.93 -3.32 -3.17
CA THR A 82 5.53 -3.49 -1.83
C THR A 82 5.11 -4.74 -1.05
N GLY A 83 4.16 -5.57 -1.50
CA GLY A 83 3.72 -6.78 -0.78
C GLY A 83 4.76 -7.91 -0.75
N LEU A 84 5.10 -8.46 0.42
CA LEU A 84 6.14 -9.50 0.56
C LEU A 84 5.58 -10.93 0.59
N ASN A 85 4.29 -11.07 0.89
CA ASN A 85 3.65 -12.37 0.98
C ASN A 85 3.41 -12.95 -0.44
N PRO A 86 3.94 -14.14 -0.76
CA PRO A 86 3.80 -14.75 -2.08
C PRO A 86 2.35 -14.93 -2.52
N GLN A 87 1.44 -15.29 -1.60
CA GLN A 87 0.02 -15.48 -1.90
C GLN A 87 -0.68 -14.16 -2.25
N VAL A 88 -0.36 -13.07 -1.56
CA VAL A 88 -0.93 -11.75 -1.87
C VAL A 88 -0.41 -11.25 -3.22
N VAL A 89 0.89 -11.37 -3.47
CA VAL A 89 1.53 -10.95 -4.74
C VAL A 89 1.00 -11.76 -5.92
N ALA A 90 0.86 -13.08 -5.78
CA ALA A 90 0.28 -13.93 -6.80
C ALA A 90 -1.18 -13.57 -7.08
N GLY A 91 -1.98 -13.30 -6.04
CA GLY A 91 -3.35 -12.83 -6.17
C GLY A 91 -3.44 -11.50 -6.92
N ALA A 92 -2.58 -10.54 -6.60
CA ALA A 92 -2.50 -9.26 -7.30
C ALA A 92 -2.11 -9.43 -8.78
N ALA A 93 -1.16 -10.32 -9.08
CA ALA A 93 -0.78 -10.63 -10.46
C ALA A 93 -1.94 -11.25 -11.25
N LEU A 94 -2.69 -12.17 -10.64
CA LEU A 94 -3.90 -12.74 -11.24
C LEU A 94 -4.99 -11.67 -11.48
N ALA A 95 -5.16 -10.73 -10.55
CA ALA A 95 -6.14 -9.65 -10.68
C ALA A 95 -5.96 -8.85 -11.98
N LEU A 96 -4.71 -8.63 -12.42
CA LEU A 96 -4.41 -7.92 -13.67
C LEU A 96 -4.89 -8.65 -14.93
N ALA A 97 -5.12 -9.97 -14.88
CA ALA A 97 -5.75 -10.68 -15.99
C ALA A 97 -7.24 -10.34 -16.15
N GLY A 98 -7.86 -9.82 -15.08
CA GLY A 98 -9.25 -9.37 -15.08
C GLY A 98 -9.49 -8.00 -15.72
N THR A 99 -8.46 -7.32 -16.24
CA THR A 99 -8.61 -6.06 -16.99
C THR A 99 -8.27 -6.27 -18.46
N THR A 100 -9.02 -5.60 -19.34
CA THR A 100 -8.79 -5.62 -20.80
C THR A 100 -7.58 -4.80 -21.21
N SER A 101 -7.17 -3.83 -20.39
CA SER A 101 -6.05 -2.93 -20.65
C SER A 101 -5.33 -2.63 -19.34
N PRO A 102 -4.46 -3.56 -18.87
CA PRO A 102 -3.65 -3.28 -17.69
C PRO A 102 -2.65 -2.15 -17.99
N PRO A 103 -2.34 -1.30 -16.99
CA PRO A 103 -1.42 -0.20 -17.18
C PRO A 103 0.00 -0.72 -17.43
N ILE A 104 0.74 -0.09 -18.34
CA ILE A 104 2.07 -0.59 -18.74
C ILE A 104 3.07 -0.62 -17.58
N GLU A 105 2.93 0.29 -16.60
CA GLU A 105 3.76 0.32 -15.39
C GLU A 105 3.67 -0.99 -14.57
N ALA A 106 2.53 -1.68 -14.63
CA ALA A 106 2.33 -2.91 -13.88
C ALA A 106 3.24 -4.04 -14.37
N LEU A 107 3.74 -3.97 -15.61
CA LEU A 107 4.72 -4.91 -16.13
C LEU A 107 6.06 -4.82 -15.37
N ASP A 108 6.51 -3.61 -15.07
CA ASP A 108 7.75 -3.40 -14.32
C ASP A 108 7.54 -3.74 -12.83
N LEU A 109 6.35 -3.45 -12.27
CA LEU A 109 5.98 -3.89 -10.92
C LEU A 109 5.93 -5.42 -10.79
N LEU A 110 5.37 -6.14 -11.78
CA LEU A 110 5.36 -7.61 -11.79
C LEU A 110 6.77 -8.18 -11.79
N ALA A 111 7.67 -7.63 -12.63
CA ALA A 111 9.07 -8.07 -12.67
C ALA A 111 9.78 -7.86 -11.32
N ALA A 112 9.61 -6.67 -10.73
CA ALA A 112 10.15 -6.36 -9.42
C ALA A 112 9.55 -7.26 -8.31
N ALA A 113 8.24 -7.51 -8.35
CA ALA A 113 7.56 -8.39 -7.41
C ALA A 113 8.09 -9.83 -7.49
N ALA A 114 8.29 -10.38 -8.69
CA ALA A 114 8.84 -11.72 -8.88
C ALA A 114 10.22 -11.87 -8.23
N LEU A 115 11.12 -10.90 -8.44
CA LEU A 115 12.44 -10.89 -7.81
C LEU A 115 12.36 -10.78 -6.29
N ARG A 116 11.42 -9.96 -5.81
CA ARG A 116 11.23 -9.65 -4.40
C ARG A 116 10.72 -10.85 -3.59
N ILE A 117 9.79 -11.62 -4.15
CA ILE A 117 9.28 -12.84 -3.50
C ILE A 117 10.11 -14.08 -3.80
N ARG A 118 11.05 -14.03 -4.75
CA ARG A 118 11.94 -15.17 -5.11
C ARG A 118 12.51 -15.95 -3.92
N PRO A 119 13.09 -15.34 -2.87
CA PRO A 119 13.66 -16.10 -1.75
C PRO A 119 12.63 -16.79 -0.86
N VAL A 120 11.36 -16.41 -0.97
CA VAL A 120 10.24 -16.92 -0.16
C VAL A 120 9.14 -17.51 -1.03
N ASP A 121 9.43 -17.82 -2.30
CA ASP A 121 8.45 -18.35 -3.25
C ASP A 121 7.82 -19.65 -2.73
N ASP A 122 6.51 -19.78 -2.90
CA ASP A 122 5.73 -20.90 -2.38
C ASP A 122 4.56 -21.25 -3.31
N LEU A 123 3.98 -22.42 -3.13
CA LEU A 123 2.79 -22.87 -3.84
C LEU A 123 1.54 -22.15 -3.31
N THR A 124 0.74 -21.61 -4.22
CA THR A 124 -0.49 -20.90 -3.90
C THR A 124 -1.68 -21.57 -4.59
N ALA A 125 -2.79 -21.68 -3.86
CA ALA A 125 -4.05 -22.28 -4.33
C ALA A 125 -5.11 -21.19 -4.51
N LEU A 126 -4.91 -20.33 -5.52
CA LEU A 126 -5.71 -19.12 -5.74
C LEU A 126 -6.71 -19.20 -6.90
N GLY A 127 -6.60 -20.22 -7.76
CA GLY A 127 -7.50 -20.43 -8.90
C GLY A 127 -8.10 -21.84 -8.90
N ALA A 128 -8.87 -22.15 -9.95
CA ALA A 128 -9.50 -23.46 -10.13
C ALA A 128 -8.52 -24.59 -10.52
N GLY A 129 -7.25 -24.25 -10.78
CA GLY A 129 -6.19 -25.20 -11.14
C GLY A 129 -5.42 -25.74 -9.92
N PRO A 130 -4.44 -26.65 -10.15
CA PRO A 130 -3.57 -27.14 -9.08
C PRO A 130 -2.73 -25.99 -8.48
N PRO A 131 -2.27 -26.14 -7.22
CA PRO A 131 -1.38 -25.17 -6.61
C PRO A 131 -0.16 -24.89 -7.48
N ALA A 132 0.20 -23.62 -7.62
CA ALA A 132 1.32 -23.20 -8.45
C ALA A 132 2.17 -22.17 -7.72
N SER A 133 3.48 -22.17 -8.02
CA SER A 133 4.43 -21.18 -7.50
C SER A 133 3.90 -19.76 -7.72
N ALA A 134 3.98 -18.93 -6.69
CA ALA A 134 3.59 -17.54 -6.73
C ALA A 134 4.39 -16.77 -7.81
N ALA A 135 5.72 -16.94 -7.83
CA ALA A 135 6.57 -16.34 -8.86
C ALA A 135 6.20 -16.83 -10.27
N ALA A 136 5.85 -18.10 -10.44
CA ALA A 136 5.38 -18.61 -11.73
C ALA A 136 4.04 -18.00 -12.16
N GLN A 137 3.14 -17.69 -11.22
CA GLN A 137 1.89 -16.97 -11.52
C GLN A 137 2.17 -15.52 -11.96
N VAL A 138 3.08 -14.82 -11.26
CA VAL A 138 3.53 -13.48 -11.65
C VAL A 138 4.10 -13.47 -13.08
N VAL A 139 4.98 -14.43 -13.39
CA VAL A 139 5.58 -14.59 -14.73
C VAL A 139 4.52 -14.84 -15.80
N ARG A 140 3.52 -15.70 -15.52
CA ARG A 140 2.41 -15.93 -16.46
C ARG A 140 1.55 -14.67 -16.66
N ALA A 141 1.32 -13.88 -15.62
CA ALA A 141 0.60 -12.61 -15.74
C ALA A 141 1.35 -11.62 -16.66
N MET A 142 2.68 -11.57 -16.58
CA MET A 142 3.50 -10.75 -17.48
C MET A 142 3.32 -11.14 -18.96
N ALA A 143 3.17 -12.42 -19.28
CA ALA A 143 2.96 -12.88 -20.65
C ALA A 143 1.70 -12.27 -21.30
N GLY A 144 0.69 -11.93 -20.50
CA GLY A 144 -0.56 -11.29 -20.96
C GLY A 144 -0.36 -9.92 -21.61
N TYR A 145 0.77 -9.26 -21.37
CA TYR A 145 1.12 -7.99 -21.99
C TYR A 145 1.66 -8.14 -23.42
N GLY A 146 1.92 -9.37 -23.88
CA GLY A 146 2.39 -9.63 -25.24
C GLY A 146 3.82 -9.11 -25.49
N PRO A 147 4.14 -8.62 -26.70
CA PRO A 147 5.52 -8.28 -27.08
C PRO A 147 6.28 -7.33 -26.13
N PRO A 148 5.65 -6.31 -25.51
CA PRO A 148 6.29 -5.47 -24.48
C PRO A 148 6.91 -6.24 -23.31
N ALA A 149 6.36 -7.41 -22.94
CA ALA A 149 6.86 -8.23 -21.84
C ALA A 149 8.07 -9.08 -22.20
N ALA A 150 8.29 -9.40 -23.48
CA ALA A 150 9.32 -10.36 -23.88
C ALA A 150 10.73 -9.94 -23.42
N SER A 151 11.07 -8.65 -23.50
CA SER A 151 12.39 -8.18 -23.00
C SER A 151 12.50 -8.29 -21.49
N ARG A 152 11.48 -7.86 -20.72
CA ARG A 152 11.46 -7.97 -19.25
C ARG A 152 11.56 -9.42 -18.79
N LEU A 153 10.83 -10.33 -19.42
CA LEU A 153 10.85 -11.75 -19.10
C LEU A 153 12.22 -12.39 -19.36
N ARG A 154 12.92 -11.98 -20.43
CA ARG A 154 14.30 -12.45 -20.70
C ARG A 154 15.29 -11.94 -19.66
N VAL A 155 15.19 -10.68 -19.26
CA VAL A 155 16.00 -10.11 -18.16
C VAL A 155 15.73 -10.89 -16.87
N LEU A 156 14.46 -11.06 -16.51
CA LEU A 156 14.05 -11.80 -15.32
C LEU A 156 14.60 -13.24 -15.32
N ARG A 157 14.57 -13.92 -16.47
CA ARG A 157 15.18 -15.25 -16.60
C ARG A 157 16.70 -15.24 -16.41
N ALA A 158 17.38 -14.21 -16.92
CA ALA A 158 18.83 -14.07 -16.81
C ALA A 158 19.32 -13.81 -15.38
N GLU A 159 18.49 -13.20 -14.52
CA GLU A 159 18.78 -13.00 -13.08
C GLU A 159 19.01 -14.31 -12.30
N GLY A 160 18.54 -15.45 -12.83
CA GLY A 160 18.76 -16.76 -12.23
C GLY A 160 18.14 -16.95 -10.83
N GLY A 161 18.55 -18.00 -10.12
CA GLY A 161 18.05 -18.30 -8.76
C GLY A 161 16.59 -18.76 -8.72
N TRP A 162 16.04 -19.21 -9.85
CA TRP A 162 14.67 -19.66 -10.00
C TRP A 162 14.55 -21.18 -9.80
N SER A 163 13.42 -21.63 -9.26
CA SER A 163 13.08 -23.05 -9.26
C SER A 163 12.88 -23.58 -10.69
N ALA A 164 12.90 -24.90 -10.86
CA ALA A 164 12.62 -25.52 -12.16
C ALA A 164 11.22 -25.12 -12.68
N ALA A 165 10.22 -25.07 -11.80
CA ALA A 165 8.86 -24.68 -12.16
C ALA A 165 8.80 -23.22 -12.68
N VAL A 166 9.50 -22.29 -12.03
CA VAL A 166 9.55 -20.89 -12.47
C VAL A 166 10.36 -20.75 -13.76
N THR A 167 11.45 -21.50 -13.92
CA THR A 167 12.27 -21.50 -15.15
C THR A 167 11.47 -21.98 -16.36
N THR A 168 10.64 -23.01 -16.19
CA THR A 168 9.69 -23.48 -17.22
C THR A 168 8.67 -22.38 -17.53
N ALA A 169 8.03 -21.81 -16.51
CA ALA A 169 7.05 -20.74 -16.68
C ALA A 169 7.64 -19.52 -17.41
N LEU A 170 8.89 -19.13 -17.12
CA LEU A 170 9.60 -18.05 -17.82
C LEU A 170 9.79 -18.37 -19.31
N SER A 171 10.18 -19.60 -19.63
CA SER A 171 10.39 -20.00 -21.03
C SER A 171 9.07 -20.01 -21.81
N GLU A 172 8.01 -20.53 -21.22
CA GLU A 172 6.65 -20.50 -21.79
C GLU A 172 6.11 -19.08 -21.95
N ALA A 173 6.31 -18.23 -20.94
CA ALA A 173 5.88 -16.83 -20.94
C ALA A 173 6.59 -16.01 -22.03
N ILE A 174 7.90 -16.22 -22.22
CA ILE A 174 8.67 -15.57 -23.30
C ILE A 174 8.09 -15.97 -24.66
N ALA A 175 7.92 -17.27 -24.92
CA ALA A 175 7.36 -17.76 -26.17
C ALA A 175 5.95 -17.21 -26.42
N THR A 176 5.11 -17.17 -25.38
CA THR A 176 3.75 -16.62 -25.45
C THR A 176 3.77 -15.12 -25.78
N ALA A 177 4.62 -14.35 -25.11
CA ALA A 177 4.76 -12.91 -25.32
C ALA A 177 5.26 -12.57 -26.75
N GLU A 178 6.17 -13.37 -27.28
CA GLU A 178 6.72 -13.21 -28.64
C GLU A 178 5.71 -13.60 -29.73
N ALA A 179 4.92 -14.66 -29.49
CA ALA A 179 3.92 -15.15 -30.44
C ALA A 179 2.63 -14.28 -30.48
N ALA A 180 2.39 -13.47 -29.45
CA ALA A 180 1.23 -12.60 -29.39
C ALA A 180 1.27 -11.53 -30.49
N ALA A 181 0.21 -11.47 -31.30
CA ALA A 181 0.04 -10.41 -32.29
C ALA A 181 0.09 -9.03 -31.60
N PRO A 182 0.73 -8.02 -32.21
CA PRO A 182 0.80 -6.69 -31.62
C PRO A 182 -0.63 -6.14 -31.47
N LYS A 183 -1.09 -6.01 -30.22
CA LYS A 183 -2.33 -5.31 -29.92
C LYS A 183 -2.09 -3.82 -30.18
N GLY A 184 -2.90 -3.24 -31.07
CA GLY A 184 -2.81 -1.84 -31.44
C GLY A 184 -2.81 -0.94 -30.20
N CYS A 185 -1.72 -0.21 -30.01
CA CYS A 185 -1.55 0.76 -28.94
C CYS A 185 -2.35 2.01 -29.31
N CYS A 186 -3.61 2.08 -28.90
CA CYS A 186 -4.40 3.30 -28.96
C CYS A 186 -4.49 3.88 -27.55
N GLY A 187 -3.76 4.98 -27.36
CA GLY A 187 -3.66 5.69 -26.09
C GLY A 187 -4.97 6.34 -25.67
N GLY A 188 -5.29 6.21 -24.39
CA GLY A 188 -6.26 7.04 -23.69
C GLY A 188 -5.52 7.91 -22.67
N ARG A 189 -5.31 9.18 -22.99
CA ARG A 189 -5.14 10.23 -21.96
C ARG A 189 -6.53 10.64 -21.51
N SER A 190 -6.76 10.68 -20.20
CA SER A 190 -7.72 11.50 -19.42
C SER A 190 -7.96 10.77 -18.09
N GLY A 191 -8.12 11.40 -16.94
CA GLY A 191 -8.25 12.81 -16.61
C GLY A 191 -8.16 12.94 -15.08
N ALA A 192 -8.17 14.18 -14.62
CA ALA A 192 -7.86 14.59 -13.26
C ALA A 192 -8.71 13.96 -12.14
N VAL A 193 -8.06 13.95 -10.98
CA VAL A 193 -8.48 13.62 -9.62
C VAL A 193 -9.85 14.21 -9.24
N PRO A 194 -10.74 13.46 -8.55
CA PRO A 194 -11.83 14.06 -7.80
C PRO A 194 -11.31 14.66 -6.49
N ALA A 195 -11.77 15.89 -6.24
CA ALA A 195 -11.44 16.71 -5.08
C ALA A 195 -11.70 16.03 -3.73
N ALA A 196 -10.88 16.43 -2.75
CA ALA A 196 -10.95 16.01 -1.36
C ALA A 196 -12.34 16.22 -0.74
N PRO A 197 -12.80 15.31 0.13
CA PRO A 197 -13.91 15.60 1.01
C PRO A 197 -13.52 16.68 2.04
N ALA A 198 -14.47 17.55 2.34
CA ALA A 198 -14.32 18.52 3.41
C ALA A 198 -14.37 17.80 4.76
N VAL A 199 -13.20 17.63 5.40
CA VAL A 199 -13.11 17.21 6.79
C VAL A 199 -13.55 18.37 7.68
N THR A 200 -14.39 18.09 8.68
CA THR A 200 -14.77 19.05 9.71
C THR A 200 -13.52 19.53 10.46
N PRO A 201 -13.16 20.83 10.41
CA PRO A 201 -12.08 21.37 11.22
C PRO A 201 -12.43 21.21 12.71
N GLY A 202 -11.45 20.76 13.52
CA GLY A 202 -11.53 20.80 14.98
C GLY A 202 -11.35 19.46 15.72
N ALA A 203 -11.71 18.31 15.13
CA ALA A 203 -11.60 17.02 15.86
C ALA A 203 -10.16 16.51 15.98
N VAL A 204 -9.32 16.76 14.96
CA VAL A 204 -7.92 16.31 14.95
C VAL A 204 -7.03 17.21 15.80
N ASP A 205 -7.34 18.52 15.88
CA ASP A 205 -6.51 19.51 16.56
C ASP A 205 -6.39 19.25 18.07
N ASP A 206 -7.42 18.66 18.66
CA ASP A 206 -7.48 18.29 20.09
C ASP A 206 -6.75 16.99 20.42
N VAL A 207 -6.34 16.21 19.42
CA VAL A 207 -5.66 14.93 19.63
C VAL A 207 -4.37 15.15 20.39
N GLN A 208 -4.26 14.49 21.53
CA GLN A 208 -3.04 14.46 22.33
C GLN A 208 -2.03 13.51 21.69
N ILE A 209 -0.87 14.06 21.37
CA ILE A 209 0.23 13.37 20.71
C ILE A 209 1.48 13.44 21.58
N GLN A 210 2.35 12.46 21.44
CA GLN A 210 3.62 12.39 22.14
C GLN A 210 4.73 12.08 21.15
N ASP A 211 5.85 12.78 21.27
CA ASP A 211 7.01 12.59 20.40
C ASP A 211 8.02 11.58 20.94
N GLN A 212 9.08 11.34 20.17
CA GLN A 212 10.16 10.43 20.52
C GLN A 212 10.94 10.83 21.79
N THR A 213 10.85 12.09 22.23
CA THR A 213 11.48 12.58 23.47
C THR A 213 10.58 12.43 24.69
N GLY A 214 9.31 12.06 24.49
CA GLY A 214 8.29 11.96 25.53
C GLY A 214 7.50 13.25 25.75
N ALA A 215 7.77 14.31 24.98
CA ALA A 215 7.02 15.56 25.06
C ALA A 215 5.59 15.34 24.56
N VAL A 216 4.61 15.79 25.35
CA VAL A 216 3.19 15.70 25.03
C VAL A 216 2.70 17.07 24.57
N MET A 217 1.94 17.10 23.48
CA MET A 217 1.29 18.30 22.95
C MET A 217 0.01 17.94 22.21
N ARG A 218 -0.75 18.95 21.79
CA ARG A 218 -1.87 18.76 20.87
C ARG A 218 -1.38 18.76 19.42
N PHE A 219 -2.08 18.01 18.56
CA PHE A 219 -1.83 18.03 17.12
C PHE A 219 -1.85 19.46 16.56
N GLY A 220 -2.89 20.23 16.90
CA GLY A 220 -3.04 21.61 16.44
C GLY A 220 -1.88 22.49 16.87
N ASP A 221 -1.38 22.34 18.10
CA ASP A 221 -0.25 23.13 18.62
C ASP A 221 1.06 22.85 17.85
N LEU A 222 1.25 21.60 17.38
CA LEU A 222 2.47 21.21 16.66
C LEU A 222 2.47 21.72 15.20
N PHE A 223 1.32 21.65 14.53
CA PHE A 223 1.24 21.89 13.09
C PHE A 223 0.61 23.24 12.69
N ALA A 224 0.01 23.98 13.62
CA ALA A 224 -0.57 25.28 13.30
C ALA A 224 0.45 26.28 12.73
N GLY A 225 0.01 27.05 11.74
CA GLY A 225 0.74 28.19 11.21
C GLY A 225 1.94 27.83 10.31
N ARG A 226 2.09 26.56 9.89
CA ARG A 226 3.11 26.16 8.92
C ARG A 226 2.71 24.92 8.13
N PRO A 227 3.18 24.77 6.88
CA PRO A 227 2.98 23.54 6.13
C PRO A 227 3.67 22.34 6.79
N ALA A 228 3.09 21.15 6.62
CA ALA A 228 3.70 19.93 7.13
C ALA A 228 3.47 18.72 6.22
N ALA A 229 4.48 17.86 6.07
CA ALA A 229 4.34 16.52 5.51
C ALA A 229 4.19 15.51 6.66
N ILE A 230 3.12 14.73 6.60
CA ILE A 230 2.70 13.78 7.64
C ILE A 230 2.52 12.41 6.99
N ALA A 231 3.34 11.44 7.38
CA ALA A 231 3.18 10.04 6.97
C ALA A 231 2.77 9.15 8.15
N PHE A 232 2.51 7.87 7.87
CA PHE A 232 2.10 6.91 8.89
C PHE A 232 2.92 5.62 8.79
N PHE A 233 3.24 5.03 9.94
CA PHE A 233 4.10 3.86 10.04
C PHE A 233 3.80 3.07 11.33
N TYR A 234 4.56 2.04 11.65
CA TYR A 234 4.65 1.46 13.00
C TYR A 234 5.95 0.66 13.11
N THR A 235 6.55 0.56 14.29
CA THR A 235 7.92 0.02 14.42
C THR A 235 8.00 -1.49 14.22
N ARG A 236 6.90 -2.21 14.46
CA ARG A 236 6.82 -3.68 14.27
C ARG A 236 6.62 -4.11 12.81
N CYS A 237 6.51 -3.17 11.87
CA CYS A 237 6.39 -3.49 10.46
C CYS A 237 7.67 -4.16 9.94
N MET A 238 7.54 -5.41 9.50
CA MET A 238 8.66 -6.20 8.96
C MET A 238 8.93 -5.93 7.47
N ASN A 239 8.16 -5.06 6.83
CA ASN A 239 8.31 -4.76 5.41
C ASN A 239 9.21 -3.53 5.20
N PRO A 240 10.48 -3.71 4.77
CA PRO A 240 11.39 -2.59 4.58
C PRO A 240 10.96 -1.66 3.43
N GLN A 241 10.16 -2.15 2.47
CA GLN A 241 9.66 -1.37 1.34
C GLN A 241 8.39 -0.55 1.69
N LYS A 242 7.87 -0.65 2.92
CA LYS A 242 6.75 0.16 3.42
C LYS A 242 7.20 1.15 4.50
N CYS A 243 7.07 0.78 5.77
CA CYS A 243 7.30 1.70 6.90
C CYS A 243 8.74 2.21 6.94
N SER A 244 9.72 1.33 6.74
CA SER A 244 11.13 1.72 6.76
C SER A 244 11.46 2.71 5.65
N LEU A 245 11.05 2.40 4.41
CA LEU A 245 11.22 3.28 3.27
C LEU A 245 10.48 4.63 3.44
N THR A 246 9.28 4.62 4.05
CA THR A 246 8.53 5.84 4.36
C THR A 246 9.33 6.79 5.25
N ILE A 247 9.92 6.27 6.33
CA ILE A 247 10.77 7.07 7.23
C ILE A 247 12.02 7.58 6.52
N SER A 248 12.70 6.74 5.73
CA SER A 248 13.88 7.16 4.96
C SER A 248 13.54 8.25 3.92
N ARG A 249 12.39 8.15 3.24
CA ARG A 249 11.96 9.18 2.28
C ARG A 249 11.61 10.50 2.96
N LEU A 250 10.97 10.48 4.14
CA LEU A 250 10.74 11.70 4.92
C LEU A 250 12.06 12.35 5.36
N ALA A 251 13.08 11.56 5.72
CA ALA A 251 14.42 12.07 5.97
C ALA A 251 15.00 12.76 4.71
N THR A 252 14.78 12.19 3.52
CA THR A 252 15.17 12.84 2.25
C THR A 252 14.41 14.14 2.00
N VAL A 253 13.10 14.20 2.25
CA VAL A 253 12.32 15.45 2.18
C VAL A 253 12.92 16.51 3.10
N LYS A 254 13.22 16.16 4.36
CA LYS A 254 13.84 17.09 5.31
C LYS A 254 15.23 17.55 4.84
N ALA A 255 16.03 16.67 4.24
CA ALA A 255 17.33 17.03 3.68
C ALA A 255 17.20 18.02 2.51
N ARG A 256 16.20 17.85 1.64
CA ARG A 256 15.91 18.78 0.55
C ARG A 256 15.46 20.15 1.06
N LEU A 257 14.60 20.19 2.08
CA LEU A 257 14.21 21.44 2.75
C LEU A 257 15.43 22.18 3.32
N ARG A 258 16.35 21.47 3.97
CA ARG A 258 17.60 22.05 4.50
C ARG A 258 18.48 22.63 3.40
N ALA A 259 18.68 21.87 2.31
CA ALA A 259 19.46 22.32 1.16
C ALA A 259 18.87 23.59 0.51
N ALA A 260 17.56 23.79 0.61
CA ALA A 260 16.85 24.96 0.10
C ALA A 260 16.72 26.12 1.13
N GLY A 261 17.17 25.94 2.38
CA GLY A 261 16.99 26.94 3.45
C GLY A 261 15.54 27.10 3.93
N LEU A 262 14.72 26.06 3.79
CA LEU A 262 13.28 26.06 4.10
C LEU A 262 12.92 25.19 5.32
N ASP A 263 13.90 24.58 5.97
CA ASP A 263 13.70 23.51 6.97
C ASP A 263 13.08 23.96 8.30
N GLU A 264 13.16 25.26 8.62
CA GLU A 264 12.47 25.88 9.77
C GLU A 264 11.03 26.32 9.44
N GLN A 265 10.68 26.38 8.16
CA GLN A 265 9.39 26.89 7.67
C GLN A 265 8.35 25.79 7.42
N ALA A 266 8.75 24.52 7.43
CA ALA A 266 7.85 23.37 7.34
C ALA A 266 8.15 22.31 8.40
N SER A 267 7.17 21.47 8.69
CA SER A 267 7.33 20.30 9.56
C SER A 267 7.28 19.00 8.77
N VAL A 268 8.04 18.01 9.25
CA VAL A 268 8.07 16.65 8.73
C VAL A 268 7.77 15.72 9.91
N ALA A 269 6.74 14.92 9.79
CA ALA A 269 6.34 14.03 10.86
C ALA A 269 5.88 12.67 10.34
N ALA A 270 6.03 11.65 11.18
CA ALA A 270 5.34 10.39 10.96
C ALA A 270 4.65 9.91 12.23
N PHE A 271 3.43 9.40 12.09
CA PHE A 271 2.63 8.86 13.18
C PHE A 271 2.64 7.34 13.19
N THR A 272 2.78 6.74 14.36
CA THR A 272 2.59 5.31 14.51
C THR A 272 1.11 4.92 14.48
N TYR A 273 0.79 3.83 13.77
CA TYR A 273 -0.49 3.12 13.84
C TYR A 273 -0.66 2.31 15.13
N ASP A 274 0.42 2.08 15.86
CA ASP A 274 0.49 1.16 16.99
C ASP A 274 1.02 1.87 18.24
N PRO A 275 0.32 2.92 18.71
CA PRO A 275 0.79 3.78 19.78
C PRO A 275 1.02 3.01 21.08
N ALA A 276 0.27 1.93 21.34
CA ALA A 276 0.43 1.14 22.56
C ALA A 276 1.83 0.51 22.67
N TYR A 277 2.36 -0.04 21.57
CA TYR A 277 3.68 -0.64 21.55
C TYR A 277 4.78 0.39 21.28
N ASP A 278 4.53 1.37 20.40
CA ASP A 278 5.51 2.35 19.94
C ASP A 278 5.70 3.47 20.97
N THR A 279 6.33 3.15 22.09
CA THR A 279 6.75 4.10 23.12
C THR A 279 7.75 5.15 22.58
N PRO A 280 7.94 6.31 23.24
CA PRO A 280 8.93 7.30 22.82
C PRO A 280 10.32 6.70 22.55
N ARG A 281 10.77 5.76 23.40
CA ARG A 281 12.02 5.03 23.21
C ARG A 281 12.04 4.19 21.93
N HIS A 282 10.97 3.47 21.62
CA HIS A 282 10.88 2.69 20.39
C HIS A 282 10.89 3.60 19.16
N LEU A 283 10.16 4.72 19.20
CA LEU A 283 10.17 5.73 18.13
C LEU A 283 11.58 6.30 17.91
N GLU A 284 12.26 6.68 18.99
CA GLU A 284 13.62 7.22 18.92
C GLU A 284 14.60 6.19 18.31
N THR A 285 14.60 4.96 18.82
CA THR A 285 15.47 3.89 18.28
C THR A 285 15.17 3.63 16.80
N TYR A 286 13.89 3.47 16.44
CA TYR A 286 13.48 3.18 15.05
C TYR A 286 13.91 4.27 14.07
N GLY A 287 13.80 5.55 14.48
CA GLY A 287 14.24 6.69 13.69
C GLY A 287 15.77 6.78 13.58
N ARG A 288 16.50 6.58 14.69
CA ARG A 288 17.98 6.60 14.68
C ARG A 288 18.57 5.50 13.80
N ASP A 289 18.00 4.30 13.83
CA ASP A 289 18.42 3.18 12.97
C ASP A 289 18.24 3.46 11.45
N ARG A 290 17.53 4.54 11.10
CA ARG A 290 17.24 4.97 9.72
C ARG A 290 17.78 6.36 9.41
N ASP A 291 18.68 6.87 10.24
CA ASP A 291 19.25 8.21 10.14
C ASP A 291 18.18 9.31 10.06
N PHE A 292 17.04 9.12 10.74
CA PHE A 292 15.96 10.09 10.75
C PHE A 292 16.42 11.39 11.44
N PRO A 293 16.33 12.55 10.79
CA PRO A 293 17.02 13.77 11.24
C PRO A 293 16.22 14.53 12.30
N PHE A 294 16.04 13.92 13.46
CA PHE A 294 15.26 14.48 14.57
C PHE A 294 15.66 15.92 14.91
N ASP A 295 14.69 16.82 14.91
CA ASP A 295 14.81 18.21 15.37
C ASP A 295 13.44 18.76 15.79
N ALA A 296 13.37 20.07 16.08
CA ALA A 296 12.12 20.69 16.52
C ALA A 296 10.97 20.59 15.49
N ARG A 297 11.29 20.39 14.21
CA ARG A 297 10.39 20.32 13.05
C ARG A 297 10.40 18.96 12.35
N CYS A 298 11.13 17.97 12.87
CA CYS A 298 11.24 16.64 12.29
C CYS A 298 11.08 15.60 13.40
N ARG A 299 9.90 14.96 13.49
CA ARG A 299 9.51 14.12 14.65
C ARG A 299 8.86 12.80 14.26
N LEU A 300 9.01 11.80 15.12
CA LEU A 300 8.18 10.59 15.10
C LEU A 300 7.21 10.67 16.27
N LEU A 301 5.95 10.36 16.03
CA LEU A 301 4.84 10.71 16.91
C LEU A 301 3.96 9.48 17.17
N ARG A 302 3.37 9.44 18.37
CA ARG A 302 2.27 8.55 18.74
C ARG A 302 1.09 9.35 19.26
N THR A 303 -0.11 8.80 19.20
CA THR A 303 -1.21 9.30 20.04
C THR A 303 -1.01 8.82 21.49
N THR A 304 -1.45 9.63 22.45
CA THR A 304 -1.55 9.18 23.86
C THR A 304 -2.94 8.63 24.17
N GLY A 305 -3.93 8.98 23.36
CA GLY A 305 -5.30 8.46 23.40
C GLY A 305 -5.69 7.72 22.11
N PRO A 306 -6.99 7.70 21.76
CA PRO A 306 -7.49 7.00 20.58
C PRO A 306 -6.82 7.46 19.28
N LEU A 307 -6.61 6.51 18.36
CA LEU A 307 -6.04 6.77 17.02
C LEU A 307 -7.13 7.20 16.02
N GLU A 308 -8.37 6.84 16.30
CA GLU A 308 -9.55 6.98 15.44
C GLU A 308 -9.74 8.40 14.90
N PRO A 309 -9.51 9.50 15.66
CA PRO A 309 -9.58 10.84 15.10
C PRO A 309 -8.56 11.11 13.98
N LEU A 310 -7.34 10.57 14.08
CA LEU A 310 -6.35 10.66 13.00
C LEU A 310 -6.78 9.79 11.81
N GLN A 311 -7.29 8.58 12.06
CA GLN A 311 -7.79 7.70 10.99
C GLN A 311 -8.90 8.37 10.20
N ALA A 312 -9.86 8.99 10.88
CA ALA A 312 -10.97 9.69 10.24
C ALA A 312 -10.50 10.95 9.49
N HIS A 313 -9.58 11.73 10.06
CA HIS A 313 -9.12 12.98 9.45
C HIS A 313 -8.29 12.74 8.18
N PHE A 314 -7.43 11.72 8.18
CA PHE A 314 -6.53 11.40 7.06
C PHE A 314 -7.01 10.24 6.20
N GLU A 315 -8.22 9.72 6.46
CA GLU A 315 -8.81 8.57 5.75
C GLU A 315 -7.90 7.33 5.70
N LEU A 316 -7.23 7.05 6.82
CA LEU A 316 -6.18 6.04 6.91
C LEU A 316 -6.74 4.64 6.70
N GLY A 317 -6.07 3.85 5.86
CA GLY A 317 -6.40 2.44 5.67
C GLY A 317 -5.51 1.54 6.51
N VAL A 318 -5.97 1.16 7.70
CA VAL A 318 -5.24 0.29 8.63
C VAL A 318 -6.17 -0.68 9.35
N GLY A 319 -5.79 -1.96 9.35
CA GLY A 319 -6.47 -3.05 10.05
C GLY A 319 -5.65 -3.56 11.22
N PHE A 320 -6.36 -4.03 12.26
CA PHE A 320 -5.75 -4.54 13.48
C PHE A 320 -6.14 -6.00 13.71
N GLY A 321 -5.13 -6.80 14.06
CA GLY A 321 -5.29 -8.13 14.62
C GLY A 321 -5.21 -8.12 16.15
N PRO A 322 -5.16 -9.30 16.79
CA PRO A 322 -5.21 -9.39 18.25
C PRO A 322 -4.02 -8.76 18.98
N ALA A 323 -2.88 -8.60 18.29
CA ALA A 323 -1.63 -8.14 18.90
C ALA A 323 -1.05 -6.86 18.28
N THR A 324 -1.33 -6.60 17.01
CA THR A 324 -0.74 -5.51 16.23
C THR A 324 -1.50 -5.30 14.92
N VAL A 325 -1.08 -4.30 14.15
CA VAL A 325 -1.48 -4.03 12.77
C VAL A 325 -1.33 -5.30 11.93
N ASN A 326 -2.41 -5.73 11.27
CA ASN A 326 -2.40 -6.89 10.37
C ASN A 326 -2.43 -6.49 8.89
N GLN A 327 -2.90 -5.28 8.58
CA GLN A 327 -2.92 -4.68 7.25
C GLN A 327 -2.75 -3.17 7.37
N HIS A 328 -2.02 -2.57 6.43
CA HIS A 328 -1.95 -1.12 6.33
C HIS A 328 -1.53 -0.65 4.93
N ARG A 329 -2.00 0.55 4.58
CA ARG A 329 -1.59 1.30 3.40
C ARG A 329 -0.26 2.03 3.63
N ILE A 330 0.24 2.62 2.55
CA ILE A 330 1.23 3.69 2.58
C ILE A 330 0.44 4.98 2.44
N ASP A 331 0.35 5.75 3.52
CA ASP A 331 -0.43 6.99 3.56
C ASP A 331 0.49 8.18 3.85
N LEU A 332 0.27 9.28 3.12
CA LEU A 332 0.94 10.57 3.29
C LEU A 332 -0.07 11.69 3.07
N ALA A 333 -0.02 12.72 3.90
CA ALA A 333 -0.67 14.00 3.64
C ALA A 333 0.35 15.15 3.73
N VAL A 334 0.19 16.15 2.87
CA VAL A 334 0.78 17.47 3.07
C VAL A 334 -0.34 18.43 3.44
N ILE A 335 -0.20 19.11 4.58
CA ILE A 335 -1.13 20.13 5.04
C ILE A 335 -0.53 21.53 4.90
N ASP A 336 -1.39 22.52 4.66
CA ASP A 336 -1.01 23.93 4.67
C ASP A 336 -0.97 24.52 6.10
N ALA A 337 -0.61 25.80 6.21
CA ALA A 337 -0.52 26.50 7.49
C ALA A 337 -1.86 26.62 8.26
N ALA A 338 -2.99 26.41 7.58
CA ALA A 338 -4.33 26.36 8.17
C ALA A 338 -4.78 24.93 8.49
N GLY A 339 -3.91 23.92 8.30
CA GLY A 339 -4.22 22.51 8.53
C GLY A 339 -5.03 21.85 7.42
N ARG A 340 -5.20 22.49 6.26
CA ARG A 340 -5.95 21.92 5.13
C ARG A 340 -5.04 21.01 4.31
N ILE A 341 -5.55 19.84 3.91
CA ILE A 341 -4.81 18.90 3.06
C ILE A 341 -4.63 19.48 1.66
N ALA A 342 -3.37 19.70 1.27
CA ALA A 342 -2.95 20.18 -0.04
C ALA A 342 -2.52 19.04 -0.99
N LEU A 343 -2.02 17.94 -0.43
CA LEU A 343 -1.64 16.71 -1.15
C LEU A 343 -1.98 15.50 -0.29
N SER A 344 -2.47 14.44 -0.91
CA SER A 344 -2.69 13.15 -0.25
C SER A 344 -2.27 12.02 -1.18
N HIS A 345 -1.53 11.06 -0.63
CA HIS A 345 -1.24 9.78 -1.27
C HIS A 345 -1.75 8.66 -0.39
N ALA A 346 -2.32 7.64 -1.03
CA ALA A 346 -2.76 6.41 -0.39
C ALA A 346 -2.33 5.18 -1.22
N HIS A 347 -2.19 4.05 -0.54
CA HIS A 347 -1.82 2.72 -1.07
C HIS A 347 -0.39 2.59 -1.63
N ARG A 348 0.02 3.51 -2.51
CA ARG A 348 1.28 3.43 -3.27
C ARG A 348 2.38 4.32 -2.70
N LEU A 349 3.60 4.01 -3.12
CA LEU A 349 4.77 4.83 -2.86
C LEU A 349 4.60 6.24 -3.45
N TRP A 350 4.95 7.26 -2.66
CA TRP A 350 4.90 8.69 -3.03
C TRP A 350 6.29 9.24 -3.36
N ASP A 351 6.37 10.23 -4.26
CA ASP A 351 7.64 10.82 -4.68
C ASP A 351 8.10 11.89 -3.68
N ASP A 352 9.34 11.81 -3.21
CA ASP A 352 9.89 12.78 -2.25
C ASP A 352 10.13 14.17 -2.88
N GLY A 353 10.17 14.27 -4.21
CA GLY A 353 10.28 15.51 -4.96
C GLY A 353 8.97 16.24 -5.01
N GLU A 354 7.89 15.55 -5.34
CA GLU A 354 6.53 16.08 -5.30
C GLU A 354 6.18 16.64 -3.92
N VAL A 355 6.52 15.90 -2.85
CA VAL A 355 6.29 16.35 -1.46
C VAL A 355 7.11 17.60 -1.14
N PHE A 356 8.39 17.61 -1.51
CA PHE A 356 9.24 18.78 -1.33
C PHE A 356 8.71 20.01 -2.09
N GLU A 357 8.38 19.86 -3.37
CA GLU A 357 7.88 20.96 -4.20
C GLU A 357 6.53 21.48 -3.70
N THR A 358 5.66 20.59 -3.21
CA THR A 358 4.39 20.99 -2.58
C THR A 358 4.63 21.82 -1.34
N LEU A 359 5.51 21.36 -0.42
CA LEU A 359 5.86 22.13 0.78
C LEU A 359 6.50 23.48 0.42
N ALA A 360 7.46 23.50 -0.51
CA ALA A 360 8.12 24.72 -0.95
C ALA A 360 7.14 25.71 -1.58
N GLY A 361 6.16 25.22 -2.35
CA GLY A 361 5.08 26.03 -2.90
C GLY A 361 4.21 26.66 -1.81
N LEU A 362 3.80 25.88 -0.80
CA LEU A 362 2.98 26.35 0.32
C LEU A 362 3.71 27.38 1.21
N ILE A 363 5.03 27.28 1.36
CA ILE A 363 5.83 28.26 2.12
C ILE A 363 5.89 29.62 1.41
N ARG A 364 5.85 29.62 0.07
CA ARG A 364 5.99 30.82 -0.75
C ARG A 364 4.66 31.53 -1.05
N ALA A 365 3.53 30.88 -0.76
CA ALA A 365 2.18 31.37 -1.02
C ALA A 365 1.70 32.35 0.06
#